data_AF-A0A8J7LC13-F1
#
_entry.id   AF-A0A8J7LC13-F1
#
_cell.length_a   1.000
_cell.length_b   1.000
_cell.length_c   1.000
_cell.angle_alpha   90.00
_cell.angle_beta   90.00
_cell.angle_gamma   90.00
#
_symmetry.space_group_name_H-M   'P 1'
#
loop_
_entity.id
_entity.type
_entity.pdbx_description
1 polymer ?
#
loop_
_entity_poly.entity_id
_entity_poly.type
_entity_poly.pdbx_seq_one_letter_code
_entity_poly.pdbx_strand_id
1 'polypeptide(L)'
;MQGRGLERGFKNKLYIALIVLFLASFVGNFTPTNLLSIQPAIAQRISPGEIWQQVYQQLPDLPKENQYINKETGKVAENNTLASRLIRYHIYVKERAPNYRLDWKLTLADYLGANEIMYDSTYPGSESLRENPLDGDRSAIARLTRSQRNALVQVLTNIFNGNSQNTSPK
;
A
#
# COMPACT_ATOMS: atom_id res chain seq x y z
N MET A 1 22.13 -5.01 92.78
CA MET A 1 22.39 -6.40 92.38
C MET A 1 21.11 -7.00 91.80
N GLN A 2 21.26 -7.81 90.75
CA GLN A 2 20.33 -8.79 90.15
C GLN A 2 18.90 -8.90 90.72
N GLY A 3 17.83 -8.98 89.94
CA GLY A 3 17.67 -9.17 88.51
C GLY A 3 16.19 -9.35 88.21
N ARG A 4 15.77 -9.29 86.94
CA ARG A 4 14.44 -9.74 86.51
C ARG A 4 14.49 -10.19 85.05
N GLY A 5 14.63 -11.50 84.88
CA GLY A 5 14.08 -12.19 83.72
C GLY A 5 12.58 -12.45 83.93
N LEU A 6 11.91 -12.81 82.83
CA LEU A 6 10.53 -13.30 82.74
C LEU A 6 9.40 -12.26 82.67
N GLU A 7 9.38 -11.45 81.60
CA GLU A 7 8.13 -10.89 81.05
C GLU A 7 8.16 -10.75 79.51
N ARG A 8 8.95 -11.60 78.82
CA ARG A 8 9.00 -11.60 77.34
C ARG A 8 7.84 -12.37 76.68
N GLY A 9 6.86 -12.85 77.46
CA GLY A 9 5.81 -13.76 76.98
C GLY A 9 4.47 -13.12 76.58
N PHE A 10 4.17 -11.87 76.98
CA PHE A 10 2.82 -11.32 76.82
C PHE A 10 2.68 -10.24 75.73
N LYS A 11 3.77 -9.57 75.31
CA LYS A 11 3.70 -8.50 74.29
C LYS A 11 3.65 -9.01 72.84
N ASN A 12 4.06 -10.25 72.58
CA ASN A 12 4.08 -10.81 71.22
C ASN A 12 2.73 -11.40 70.75
N LYS A 13 1.72 -11.49 71.63
CA LYS A 13 0.37 -11.97 71.24
C LYS A 13 -0.58 -10.88 70.77
N LEU A 14 -0.21 -9.60 70.89
CA LEU A 14 -1.03 -8.49 70.40
C LEU A 14 -0.72 -8.11 68.93
N TYR A 15 0.47 -8.41 68.43
CA TYR A 15 0.85 -8.10 67.04
C TYR A 15 0.38 -9.13 66.00
N ILE A 16 0.02 -10.35 66.42
CA ILE A 16 -0.43 -11.39 65.47
C ILE A 16 -1.91 -11.20 65.07
N ALA A 17 -2.70 -10.42 65.81
CA ALA A 17 -4.09 -10.14 65.48
C ALA A 17 -4.29 -9.03 64.41
N LEU A 18 -3.23 -8.31 63.99
CA LEU A 18 -3.31 -7.30 62.93
C LEU A 18 -2.72 -7.75 61.58
N ILE A 19 -2.34 -9.03 61.45
CA ILE A 19 -1.86 -9.61 60.18
C ILE A 19 -2.96 -10.43 59.47
N VAL A 20 -4.15 -10.55 60.06
CA VAL A 20 -5.27 -11.34 59.48
C VAL A 20 -6.24 -10.48 58.65
N LEU A 21 -6.05 -9.15 58.54
CA LEU A 21 -6.99 -8.29 57.82
C LEU A 21 -6.39 -7.45 56.68
N PHE A 22 -5.41 -7.99 55.96
CA PHE A 22 -5.01 -7.47 54.64
C PHE A 22 -4.59 -8.59 53.68
N LEU A 23 -5.27 -9.74 53.76
CA LEU A 23 -5.09 -10.89 52.87
C LEU A 23 -6.36 -11.21 52.06
N ALA A 24 -7.18 -10.20 51.79
CA ALA A 24 -8.29 -10.32 50.87
C ALA A 24 -8.39 -9.03 50.05
N SER A 25 -8.47 -9.21 48.73
CA SER A 25 -8.78 -8.17 47.73
C SER A 25 -7.58 -7.47 47.07
N PHE A 26 -6.71 -8.23 46.39
CA PHE A 26 -6.26 -7.78 45.08
C PHE A 26 -5.93 -8.96 44.16
N VAL A 27 -6.93 -9.79 43.88
CA VAL A 27 -6.96 -10.48 42.58
C VAL A 27 -7.44 -9.42 41.59
N GLY A 28 -6.51 -8.57 41.16
CA GLY A 28 -6.74 -7.72 40.02
C GLY A 28 -7.02 -8.64 38.84
N ASN A 29 -8.26 -8.64 38.35
CA ASN A 29 -8.58 -9.24 37.07
C ASN A 29 -7.70 -8.56 36.02
N PHE A 30 -6.58 -9.17 35.68
CA PHE A 30 -5.83 -8.82 34.48
C PHE A 30 -6.71 -9.21 33.30
N THR A 31 -7.65 -8.34 32.96
CA THR A 31 -8.23 -8.32 31.63
C THR A 31 -7.07 -7.96 30.70
N PRO A 32 -6.64 -8.83 29.77
CA PRO A 32 -5.75 -8.40 28.72
C PRO A 32 -6.50 -7.34 27.93
N THR A 33 -6.21 -6.07 28.20
CA THR A 33 -6.56 -5.00 27.29
C THR A 33 -5.91 -5.37 25.97
N ASN A 34 -6.73 -5.53 24.93
CA ASN A 34 -6.31 -5.68 23.54
C ASN A 34 -5.51 -4.42 23.14
N LEU A 35 -4.27 -4.32 23.58
CA LEU A 35 -3.38 -3.17 23.39
C LEU A 35 -2.76 -3.14 21.99
N LEU A 36 -3.09 -4.10 21.13
CA LEU A 36 -2.68 -4.16 19.74
C LEU A 36 -3.81 -4.72 18.88
N SER A 37 -4.97 -4.03 18.85
CA SER A 37 -5.82 -4.12 17.66
C SER A 37 -5.12 -3.33 16.55
N ILE A 38 -4.08 -3.93 15.95
CA ILE A 38 -3.65 -3.53 14.62
C ILE A 38 -4.79 -3.95 13.71
N GLN A 39 -5.82 -3.10 13.62
CA GLN A 39 -6.74 -3.22 12.51
C GLN A 39 -5.86 -3.18 11.27
N PRO A 40 -5.92 -4.18 10.37
CA PRO A 40 -5.28 -4.04 9.09
C PRO A 40 -5.84 -2.74 8.52
N ALA A 41 -4.97 -1.76 8.30
CA ALA A 41 -5.33 -0.69 7.41
C ALA A 41 -5.62 -1.40 6.10
N ILE A 42 -6.91 -1.56 5.78
CA ILE A 42 -7.33 -1.83 4.43
C ILE A 42 -6.94 -0.55 3.70
N ALA A 43 -5.67 -0.47 3.28
CA ALA A 43 -5.31 0.34 2.14
C ALA A 43 -6.26 -0.17 1.07
N GLN A 44 -7.37 0.55 0.86
CA GLN A 44 -8.27 0.31 -0.25
C GLN A 44 -7.37 0.52 -1.46
N ARG A 45 -6.76 -0.58 -1.92
CA ARG A 45 -5.93 -0.62 -3.10
C ARG A 45 -6.90 -0.24 -4.19
N ILE A 46 -6.91 1.04 -4.55
CA ILE A 46 -7.66 1.56 -5.68
C ILE A 46 -7.33 0.58 -6.79
N SER A 47 -8.30 -0.23 -7.22
CA SER A 47 -8.02 -1.34 -8.13
C SER A 47 -7.41 -0.73 -9.37
N PRO A 48 -6.11 -0.96 -9.68
CA PRO A 48 -5.50 -0.29 -10.82
C PRO A 48 -6.17 -0.69 -12.14
N GLY A 49 -6.99 -1.74 -12.12
CA GLY A 49 -7.87 -2.14 -13.21
C GLY A 49 -8.99 -1.15 -13.56
N GLU A 50 -9.29 -0.14 -12.73
CA GLU A 50 -10.40 0.81 -12.97
C GLU A 50 -9.97 2.29 -13.02
N ILE A 51 -8.70 2.58 -12.74
CA ILE A 51 -8.19 3.97 -12.74
C ILE A 51 -7.89 4.45 -14.16
N TRP A 52 -7.55 3.52 -15.06
CA TRP A 52 -7.14 3.85 -16.43
C TRP A 52 -8.24 4.58 -17.21
N GLN A 53 -9.52 4.36 -16.91
CA GLN A 53 -10.63 5.08 -17.54
C GLN A 53 -10.54 6.59 -17.27
N GLN A 54 -10.18 6.99 -16.05
CA GLN A 54 -10.02 8.41 -15.70
C GLN A 54 -8.87 9.07 -16.48
N VAL A 55 -7.83 8.30 -16.82
CA VAL A 55 -6.74 8.79 -17.67
C VAL A 55 -7.28 9.15 -19.04
N TYR A 56 -8.04 8.27 -19.71
CA TYR A 56 -8.58 8.57 -21.04
C TYR A 56 -9.73 9.58 -21.03
N GLN A 57 -10.44 9.76 -19.91
CA GLN A 57 -11.38 10.87 -19.77
C GLN A 57 -10.67 12.22 -19.82
N GLN A 58 -9.47 12.32 -19.24
CA GLN A 58 -8.68 13.56 -19.21
C GLN A 58 -7.73 13.71 -20.40
N LEU A 59 -7.32 12.59 -21.03
CA LEU A 59 -6.42 12.52 -22.18
C LEU A 59 -7.04 11.62 -23.26
N PRO A 60 -8.11 12.07 -23.94
CA PRO A 60 -8.82 11.25 -24.92
C PRO A 60 -7.95 10.85 -26.12
N ASP A 61 -6.95 11.66 -26.45
CA ASP A 61 -6.03 11.42 -27.57
C ASP A 61 -4.83 10.54 -27.20
N LEU A 62 -4.73 10.08 -25.95
CA LEU A 62 -3.68 9.14 -25.55
C LEU A 62 -3.88 7.81 -26.31
N PRO A 63 -2.84 7.24 -26.95
CA PRO A 63 -2.97 5.95 -27.61
C PRO A 63 -3.42 4.86 -26.64
N LYS A 64 -4.42 4.07 -27.04
CA LYS A 64 -4.98 3.02 -26.17
C LYS A 64 -4.15 1.75 -26.12
N GLU A 65 -3.46 1.39 -27.21
CA GLU A 65 -2.69 0.15 -27.35
C GLU A 65 -3.44 -1.08 -26.75
N ASN A 66 -4.70 -1.28 -27.14
CA ASN A 66 -5.59 -2.30 -26.56
C ASN A 66 -6.08 -3.35 -27.57
N GLN A 67 -5.35 -3.50 -28.69
CA GLN A 67 -5.58 -4.51 -29.73
C GLN A 67 -5.15 -5.93 -29.34
N TYR A 68 -4.50 -6.10 -28.19
CA TYR A 68 -3.88 -7.36 -27.79
C TYR A 68 -4.90 -8.45 -27.47
N ILE A 69 -4.57 -9.68 -27.87
CA ILE A 69 -5.42 -10.86 -27.66
C ILE A 69 -5.08 -11.53 -26.34
N ASN A 70 -6.09 -11.75 -25.50
CA ASN A 70 -5.95 -12.52 -24.27
C ASN A 70 -5.69 -14.00 -24.59
N LYS A 71 -4.72 -14.63 -23.89
CA LYS A 71 -4.33 -16.02 -24.12
C LYS A 71 -5.47 -17.00 -23.85
N GLU A 72 -6.19 -16.80 -22.74
CA GLU A 72 -7.23 -17.70 -22.23
C GLU A 72 -8.52 -17.61 -23.05
N THR A 73 -9.01 -16.39 -23.26
CA THR A 73 -10.32 -16.18 -23.90
C THR A 73 -10.23 -16.10 -25.43
N GLY A 74 -9.03 -15.86 -25.98
CA GLY A 74 -8.83 -15.63 -27.42
C GLY A 74 -9.48 -14.35 -27.96
N LYS A 75 -10.03 -13.50 -27.09
CA LYS A 75 -10.65 -12.23 -27.44
C LYS A 75 -9.70 -11.06 -27.21
N VAL A 76 -10.00 -9.93 -27.82
CA VAL A 76 -9.31 -8.65 -27.55
C VAL A 76 -9.47 -8.30 -26.07
N ALA A 77 -8.35 -7.98 -25.41
CA ALA A 77 -8.32 -7.57 -24.02
C ALA A 77 -8.60 -6.06 -23.90
N GLU A 78 -9.84 -5.64 -24.11
CA GLU A 78 -10.21 -4.22 -24.27
C GLU A 78 -9.76 -3.31 -23.11
N ASN A 79 -9.76 -3.84 -21.89
CA ASN A 79 -9.35 -3.12 -20.67
C ASN A 79 -7.83 -3.14 -20.44
N ASN A 80 -7.09 -3.93 -21.23
CA ASN A 80 -5.64 -3.99 -21.20
C ASN A 80 -5.10 -2.90 -22.16
N THR A 81 -5.17 -1.67 -21.69
CA THR A 81 -4.73 -0.46 -22.40
C THR A 81 -3.32 -0.02 -21.99
N LEU A 82 -2.68 0.87 -22.76
CA LEU A 82 -1.43 1.53 -22.42
C LEU A 82 -1.45 2.11 -21.00
N ALA A 83 -2.45 2.93 -20.68
CA ALA A 83 -2.60 3.52 -19.34
C ALA A 83 -2.73 2.44 -18.24
N SER A 84 -3.48 1.37 -18.49
CA SER A 84 -3.63 0.28 -17.52
C SER A 84 -2.30 -0.43 -17.23
N ARG A 85 -1.50 -0.69 -18.26
CA ARG A 85 -0.19 -1.33 -18.14
C ARG A 85 0.85 -0.41 -17.54
N LEU A 86 0.85 0.87 -17.92
CA LEU A 86 1.72 1.90 -17.35
C LEU A 86 1.49 2.06 -15.85
N ILE A 87 0.23 2.10 -15.40
CA ILE A 87 -0.10 2.18 -13.97
C ILE A 87 0.35 0.90 -13.24
N ARG A 88 0.05 -0.28 -13.80
CA ARG A 88 0.48 -1.56 -13.21
C ARG A 88 2.00 -1.68 -13.13
N TYR A 89 2.71 -1.26 -14.18
CA TYR A 89 4.17 -1.27 -14.21
C TYR A 89 4.73 -0.38 -13.10
N HIS A 90 4.23 0.86 -12.99
CA HIS A 90 4.64 1.80 -11.95
C HIS A 90 4.43 1.25 -10.54
N ILE A 91 3.23 0.74 -10.25
CA ILE A 91 2.84 0.36 -8.88
C ILE A 91 3.35 -1.03 -8.51
N TYR A 92 3.30 -2.01 -9.41
CA TYR A 92 3.53 -3.41 -9.07
C TYR A 92 4.85 -3.97 -9.56
N VAL A 93 5.40 -3.45 -10.66
CA VAL A 93 6.69 -3.92 -11.18
C VAL A 93 7.82 -3.07 -10.59
N LYS A 94 7.60 -1.76 -10.48
CA LYS A 94 8.60 -0.81 -9.97
C LYS A 94 8.35 -0.33 -8.56
N GLU A 95 7.21 -0.67 -7.97
CA GLU A 95 6.86 -0.34 -6.59
C GLU A 95 6.99 1.16 -6.26
N ARG A 96 6.71 2.00 -7.27
CA ARG A 96 6.79 3.45 -7.13
C ARG A 96 5.50 4.02 -6.55
N ALA A 97 5.66 5.10 -5.79
CA ALA A 97 4.57 5.76 -5.12
C ALA A 97 3.79 6.66 -6.11
N PRO A 98 2.50 6.36 -6.39
CA PRO A 98 1.77 6.99 -7.49
C PRO A 98 1.32 8.43 -7.21
N ASN A 99 1.45 8.89 -5.96
CA ASN A 99 1.14 10.27 -5.55
C ASN A 99 2.27 11.27 -5.88
N TYR A 100 3.45 10.80 -6.29
CA TYR A 100 4.60 11.68 -6.58
C TYR A 100 4.85 11.84 -8.08
N ARG A 101 4.97 13.12 -8.50
CA ARG A 101 5.27 13.50 -9.89
C ARG A 101 6.61 12.95 -10.38
N LEU A 102 7.62 12.90 -9.51
CA LEU A 102 8.96 12.43 -9.87
C LEU A 102 8.95 10.96 -10.27
N ASP A 103 8.26 10.12 -9.51
CA ASP A 103 8.15 8.69 -9.77
C ASP A 103 7.52 8.39 -11.13
N TRP A 104 6.50 9.16 -11.53
CA TRP A 104 5.93 9.06 -12.87
C TRP A 104 6.91 9.47 -13.98
N LYS A 105 7.75 10.47 -13.73
CA LYS A 105 8.81 10.86 -14.69
C LYS A 105 9.86 9.75 -14.83
N LEU A 106 10.24 9.10 -13.74
CA LEU A 106 11.14 7.94 -13.77
C LEU A 106 10.51 6.79 -14.57
N THR A 107 9.21 6.52 -14.38
CA THR A 107 8.48 5.54 -15.21
C THR A 107 8.55 5.89 -16.69
N LEU A 108 8.28 7.14 -17.08
CA LEU A 108 8.41 7.49 -18.51
C LEU A 108 9.86 7.40 -19.01
N ALA A 109 10.85 7.66 -18.16
CA ALA A 109 12.25 7.48 -18.52
C ALA A 109 12.59 6.00 -18.78
N ASP A 110 12.00 5.06 -18.05
CA ASP A 110 12.16 3.62 -18.32
C ASP A 110 11.66 3.27 -19.73
N TYR A 111 10.45 3.72 -20.10
CA TYR A 111 9.86 3.47 -21.42
C TYR A 111 10.71 4.06 -22.55
N LEU A 112 11.32 5.21 -22.29
CA LEU A 112 12.24 5.88 -23.22
C LEU A 112 13.66 5.28 -23.22
N GLY A 113 13.93 4.27 -22.38
CA GLY A 113 15.26 3.65 -22.26
C GLY A 113 16.32 4.54 -21.60
N ALA A 114 15.90 5.51 -20.79
CA ALA A 114 16.76 6.53 -20.19
C ALA A 114 16.92 6.38 -18.66
N ASN A 115 16.36 5.35 -18.03
CA ASN A 115 16.47 5.09 -16.59
C ASN A 115 16.74 3.62 -16.29
N GLU A 116 15.72 2.76 -16.26
CA GLU A 116 15.90 1.32 -16.00
C GLU A 116 15.58 0.45 -17.23
N ILE A 117 16.21 -0.72 -17.29
CA ILE A 117 15.90 -1.74 -18.29
C ILE A 117 14.54 -2.34 -17.96
N MET A 118 13.67 -2.42 -18.97
CA MET A 118 12.37 -3.09 -18.89
C MET A 118 12.52 -4.51 -19.44
N TYR A 119 12.05 -5.51 -18.69
CA TYR A 119 12.14 -6.91 -19.09
C TYR A 119 10.78 -7.42 -19.57
N ASP A 120 10.77 -8.13 -20.70
CA ASP A 120 9.55 -8.71 -21.28
C ASP A 120 8.83 -9.62 -20.28
N SER A 121 9.57 -10.46 -19.56
CA SER A 121 9.01 -11.47 -18.65
C SER A 121 8.18 -10.86 -17.51
N THR A 122 8.55 -9.67 -17.03
CA THR A 122 7.87 -8.99 -15.92
C THR A 122 6.93 -7.88 -16.36
N TYR A 123 6.87 -7.58 -17.66
CA TYR A 123 6.05 -6.50 -18.16
C TYR A 123 4.55 -6.82 -18.07
N PRO A 124 3.68 -5.87 -17.65
CA PRO A 124 2.25 -6.14 -17.53
C PRO A 124 1.64 -6.62 -18.85
N GLY A 125 1.10 -7.84 -18.84
CA GLY A 125 0.54 -8.49 -20.02
C GLY A 125 1.38 -9.67 -20.54
N SER A 126 2.63 -9.84 -20.08
CA SER A 126 3.51 -10.95 -20.47
C SER A 126 2.85 -12.33 -20.32
N GLU A 127 2.18 -12.53 -19.18
CA GLU A 127 1.54 -13.82 -18.87
C GLU A 127 0.15 -13.97 -19.49
N SER A 128 -0.60 -12.87 -19.67
CA SER A 128 -2.03 -12.91 -20.03
C SER A 128 -2.34 -12.60 -21.50
N LEU A 129 -1.42 -12.01 -22.25
CA LEU A 129 -1.59 -11.63 -23.65
C LEU A 129 -0.73 -12.50 -24.57
N ARG A 130 -1.26 -12.89 -25.73
CA ARG A 130 -0.54 -13.72 -26.71
C ARG A 130 0.75 -13.07 -27.21
N GLU A 131 0.75 -11.75 -27.31
CA GLU A 131 1.89 -10.93 -27.68
C GLU A 131 2.24 -10.00 -26.51
N ASN A 132 3.53 -9.84 -26.23
CA ASN A 132 3.99 -8.93 -25.20
C ASN A 132 3.83 -7.48 -25.68
N PRO A 133 3.12 -6.62 -24.94
CA PRO A 133 2.86 -5.25 -25.38
C PRO A 133 4.04 -4.27 -25.21
N LEU A 134 5.16 -4.69 -24.62
CA LEU A 134 6.25 -3.77 -24.23
C LEU A 134 6.74 -2.88 -25.37
N ASP A 135 7.11 -3.46 -26.52
CA ASP A 135 7.66 -2.69 -27.63
C ASP A 135 6.66 -1.71 -28.24
N GLY A 136 5.39 -2.12 -28.34
CA GLY A 136 4.29 -1.26 -28.78
C GLY A 136 4.11 -0.07 -27.84
N ASP A 137 4.12 -0.32 -26.53
CA ASP A 137 3.96 0.72 -25.52
C ASP A 137 5.14 1.69 -25.46
N ARG A 138 6.38 1.18 -25.56
CA ARG A 138 7.57 2.04 -25.65
C ARG A 138 7.49 2.95 -26.88
N SER A 139 7.06 2.39 -28.01
CA SER A 139 6.86 3.15 -29.24
C SER A 139 5.76 4.20 -29.09
N ALA A 140 4.64 3.88 -28.43
CA ALA A 140 3.57 4.82 -28.14
C ALA A 140 4.06 6.00 -27.27
N ILE A 141 4.79 5.72 -26.18
CA ILE A 141 5.35 6.75 -25.28
C ILE A 141 6.44 7.58 -25.97
N ALA A 142 7.25 6.98 -26.83
CA ALA A 142 8.28 7.67 -27.60
C ALA A 142 7.68 8.66 -28.60
N ARG A 143 6.56 8.31 -29.25
CA ARG A 143 5.83 9.18 -30.19
C ARG A 143 5.19 10.39 -29.55
N LEU A 144 4.94 10.37 -28.23
CA LEU A 144 4.43 11.55 -27.53
C LEU A 144 5.44 12.71 -27.60
N THR A 145 4.92 13.93 -27.73
CA THR A 145 5.73 15.14 -27.51
C THR A 145 6.11 15.29 -26.04
N ARG A 146 7.11 16.13 -25.76
CA ARG A 146 7.47 16.49 -24.37
C ARG A 146 6.27 17.07 -23.60
N SER A 147 5.43 17.87 -24.26
CA SER A 147 4.22 18.44 -23.66
C SER A 147 3.20 17.35 -23.30
N GLN A 148 2.92 16.42 -24.22
CA GLN A 148 2.00 15.30 -23.96
C GLN A 148 2.51 14.39 -22.83
N ARG A 149 3.82 14.10 -22.76
CA ARG A 149 4.39 13.35 -21.62
C ARG A 149 4.22 14.10 -20.30
N ASN A 150 4.43 15.41 -20.28
CA ASN A 150 4.20 16.22 -19.08
C ASN A 150 2.72 16.24 -18.66
N ALA A 151 1.80 16.28 -19.62
CA ALA A 151 0.36 16.19 -19.37
C ALA A 151 -0.03 14.82 -18.80
N LEU A 152 0.48 13.73 -19.37
CA LEU A 152 0.30 12.36 -18.85
C LEU A 152 0.76 12.24 -17.40
N VAL A 153 1.98 12.70 -17.09
CA VAL A 153 2.51 12.73 -15.71
C VAL A 153 1.60 13.54 -14.79
N GLN A 154 1.13 14.70 -15.22
CA GLN A 154 0.24 15.55 -14.41
C GLN A 154 -1.08 14.86 -14.11
N VAL A 155 -1.73 14.27 -15.12
CA VAL A 155 -3.02 13.57 -14.98
C VAL A 155 -2.88 12.38 -14.03
N LEU A 156 -1.85 11.54 -14.21
CA LEU A 156 -1.59 10.41 -13.31
C LEU A 156 -1.39 10.90 -11.88
N THR A 157 -0.53 11.90 -11.66
CA THR A 157 -0.28 12.46 -10.33
C THR A 157 -1.56 13.02 -9.70
N ASN A 158 -2.38 13.75 -10.47
CA ASN A 158 -3.63 14.33 -9.98
C ASN A 158 -4.66 13.28 -9.57
N ILE A 159 -4.83 12.24 -10.38
CA ILE A 159 -5.77 11.14 -10.10
C ILE A 159 -5.40 10.48 -8.77
N PHE A 160 -4.13 10.14 -8.57
CA PHE A 160 -3.72 9.46 -7.34
C PHE A 160 -3.72 10.39 -6.13
N ASN A 161 -3.40 11.67 -6.28
CA ASN A 161 -3.51 12.65 -5.19
C ASN A 161 -4.96 12.95 -4.80
N GLY A 162 -5.86 13.11 -5.77
CA GLY A 162 -7.29 13.36 -5.53
C GLY A 162 -7.98 12.18 -4.86
N ASN A 163 -7.61 10.95 -5.26
CA ASN A 163 -8.13 9.75 -4.61
C ASN A 163 -7.60 9.58 -3.18
N SER A 164 -6.38 10.02 -2.86
CA SER A 164 -5.87 10.02 -1.47
C SER A 164 -6.62 10.97 -0.54
N GLN A 165 -7.18 12.09 -1.04
CA GLN A 165 -7.93 13.04 -0.21
C GLN A 165 -9.35 12.55 0.10
N ASN A 166 -9.95 11.73 -0.77
CA ASN A 166 -11.27 11.14 -0.53
C ASN A 166 -11.26 10.00 0.51
N THR A 167 -10.07 9.59 0.98
CA THR A 167 -9.89 8.52 1.98
C THR A 167 -9.65 9.04 3.41
N SER A 168 -9.64 10.36 3.63
CA SER A 168 -9.62 10.92 4.99
C SER A 168 -11.05 10.91 5.58
N PRO A 169 -11.29 10.30 6.75
CA PRO A 169 -12.58 10.41 7.42
C PRO A 169 -12.84 11.88 7.76
N LYS A 170 -14.05 12.34 7.43
CA LYS A 170 -14.54 13.69 7.75
C LYS A 170 -14.88 13.81 9.22
#